data_AF-A0A8B9SL69-F1
#
_entry.id   AF-A0A8B9SL69-F1
#
_cell.length_a   1.000
_cell.length_b   1.000
_cell.length_c   1.000
_cell.angle_alpha   90.00
_cell.angle_beta   90.00
_cell.angle_gamma   90.00
#
_symmetry.space_group_name_H-M   'P 1'
#
loop_
_entity.id
_entity.type
_entity.pdbx_description
1 polymer ?
#
loop_
_entity_poly.entity_id
_entity_poly.type
_entity_poly.pdbx_seq_one_letter_code
_entity_poly.pdbx_strand_id
1 'polypeptide(L)'
;SRAPVLPALAGLWQGQLSQKAANPSSDAVVRLPSRLSVPSCSKLRHIIDEMVTTEREYVRSLCYIIDSYFPEMERLDLPQDLRGKRSVIFGNLEKLYDFHSQYFLRELESCCNHPLRVSHYQFGMYALYSKNKPKSDSLLASHGNTFFKFKQVQLGDKMDLASYLLKPIQRMSKYALLLKDLIKECSEAQEQELGYLRAAEEMVKFQLRHGNDLLAMDAIRDCDVRCGVLCCLGVAKPRCSPPL
;
A
#
# COMPACT_ATOMS: atom_id res chain seq x y z
N SER A 1 -36.11 19.12 6.20
CA SER A 1 -35.94 17.78 6.80
C SER A 1 -34.54 17.68 7.40
N ARG A 2 -34.35 18.13 8.65
CA ARG A 2 -34.31 17.35 9.91
C ARG A 2 -33.14 16.34 10.02
N ALA A 3 -31.99 16.86 10.50
CA ALA A 3 -31.00 16.34 11.49
C ALA A 3 -30.25 15.00 11.27
N PRO A 4 -29.15 14.68 12.03
CA PRO A 4 -28.25 15.50 12.88
C PRO A 4 -26.73 15.32 12.53
N VAL A 5 -25.84 16.30 12.75
CA VAL A 5 -25.01 16.57 13.96
C VAL A 5 -24.14 15.38 14.44
N LEU A 6 -22.82 15.56 14.27
CA LEU A 6 -21.71 14.80 14.86
C LEU A 6 -21.80 14.70 16.40
N PRO A 7 -21.30 13.60 16.99
CA PRO A 7 -20.66 13.68 18.28
C PRO A 7 -19.17 13.30 18.20
N ALA A 8 -18.37 14.10 18.91
CA ALA A 8 -17.01 13.79 19.29
C ALA A 8 -16.93 12.48 20.11
N LEU A 9 -15.89 11.68 19.85
CA LEU A 9 -15.38 10.68 20.79
C LEU A 9 -13.86 10.77 20.83
N ALA A 10 -13.39 11.82 21.48
CA ALA A 10 -12.13 11.82 22.20
C ALA A 10 -12.44 11.43 23.65
N GLY A 11 -11.72 10.43 24.17
CA GLY A 11 -11.72 10.10 25.60
C GLY A 11 -12.58 8.92 26.00
N LEU A 12 -11.91 7.81 26.32
CA LEU A 12 -12.21 6.87 27.41
C LEU A 12 -11.32 5.65 27.26
N TRP A 13 -10.18 5.60 27.95
CA TRP A 13 -9.57 4.38 28.52
C TRP A 13 -8.49 4.84 29.52
N GLN A 14 -8.95 5.43 30.62
CA GLN A 14 -8.20 5.51 31.87
C GLN A 14 -9.01 4.75 32.91
N GLY A 15 -8.48 3.61 33.35
CA GLY A 15 -9.16 2.72 34.27
C GLY A 15 -8.23 1.61 34.76
N GLN A 16 -7.51 1.93 35.84
CA GLN A 16 -7.02 1.02 36.88
C GLN A 16 -5.93 0.00 36.52
N LEU A 17 -4.69 0.43 36.78
CA LEU A 17 -3.62 -0.45 37.28
C LEU A 17 -3.99 -0.92 38.69
N SER A 18 -4.21 -2.22 38.84
CA SER A 18 -4.12 -2.92 40.12
C SER A 18 -3.26 -4.15 39.90
N GLN A 19 -2.05 -4.17 40.47
CA GLN A 19 -1.24 -5.38 40.61
C GLN A 19 -0.91 -5.55 42.10
N LYS A 20 -1.52 -6.57 42.70
CA LYS A 20 -1.05 -7.24 43.90
C LYS A 20 -0.40 -8.58 43.49
N ALA A 21 0.60 -8.93 44.27
CA ALA A 21 1.64 -9.92 44.02
C ALA A 21 1.20 -11.41 43.94
N ALA A 22 1.87 -12.12 43.02
CA ALA A 22 2.51 -13.45 43.07
C ALA A 22 2.02 -14.58 44.01
N ASN A 23 1.58 -15.68 43.35
CA ASN A 23 1.98 -17.13 43.44
C ASN A 23 1.77 -17.98 44.73
N PRO A 24 1.83 -19.34 44.68
CA PRO A 24 1.93 -20.29 43.55
C PRO A 24 1.08 -21.61 43.65
N SER A 25 1.18 -22.46 42.62
CA SER A 25 1.13 -23.95 42.62
C SER A 25 -0.09 -24.63 42.00
N SER A 26 0.11 -25.32 40.87
CA SER A 26 0.08 -26.79 40.78
C SER A 26 0.15 -27.23 39.31
N ASP A 27 0.93 -28.28 39.09
CA ASP A 27 1.24 -28.98 37.84
C ASP A 27 0.11 -29.14 36.82
N ALA A 28 0.36 -28.68 35.60
CA ALA A 28 -0.20 -29.28 34.38
C ALA A 28 0.75 -29.00 33.20
N VAL A 29 1.70 -29.91 32.98
CA VAL A 29 2.44 -29.96 31.71
C VAL A 29 1.46 -30.44 30.64
N VAL A 30 0.72 -29.52 30.03
CA VAL A 30 -0.07 -29.79 28.83
C VAL A 30 0.90 -29.86 27.66
N ARG A 31 1.37 -31.08 27.36
CA ARG A 31 2.01 -31.40 26.09
C ARG A 31 0.96 -31.23 24.98
N LEU A 32 1.03 -30.12 24.25
CA LEU A 32 0.15 -29.84 23.13
C LEU A 32 0.42 -30.85 21.99
N PRO A 33 -0.60 -31.47 21.36
CA PRO A 33 -0.37 -32.43 20.29
C PRO A 33 0.21 -31.74 19.06
N SER A 34 1.45 -32.07 18.73
CA SER A 34 2.02 -31.82 17.41
C SER A 34 1.34 -32.76 16.42
N ARG A 35 0.37 -32.27 15.65
CA ARG A 35 -0.05 -32.74 14.30
C ARG A 35 -1.44 -32.17 13.97
N LEU A 36 -1.47 -31.03 13.28
CA LEU A 36 -2.61 -30.70 12.44
C LEU A 36 -2.52 -31.59 11.19
N SER A 37 -3.17 -32.76 11.22
CA SER A 37 -3.48 -33.47 9.98
C SER A 37 -4.65 -32.74 9.31
N VAL A 38 -4.36 -31.78 8.43
CA VAL A 38 -5.36 -31.01 7.68
C VAL A 38 -5.79 -31.82 6.45
N PRO A 39 -7.01 -32.38 6.35
CA PRO A 39 -7.48 -33.03 5.14
C PRO A 39 -8.27 -32.01 4.29
N SER A 40 -7.58 -30.95 3.83
CA SER A 40 -7.91 -30.12 2.65
C SER A 40 -6.64 -29.46 2.04
N CYS A 41 -5.47 -30.01 2.38
CA CYS A 41 -4.19 -29.30 2.46
C CYS A 41 -3.60 -28.77 1.13
N SER A 42 -4.04 -29.23 -0.04
CA SER A 42 -3.39 -28.84 -1.30
C SER A 42 -3.72 -27.39 -1.69
N LYS A 43 -5.00 -27.00 -1.71
CA LYS A 43 -5.44 -25.66 -2.14
C LYS A 43 -4.91 -24.56 -1.24
N LEU A 44 -5.06 -24.71 0.07
CA LEU A 44 -4.53 -23.75 1.05
C LEU A 44 -3.01 -23.56 0.89
N ARG A 45 -2.28 -24.69 0.71
CA ARG A 45 -0.84 -24.65 0.49
C ARG A 45 -0.46 -23.99 -0.82
N HIS A 46 -1.25 -24.19 -1.89
CA HIS A 46 -1.04 -23.50 -3.16
C HIS A 46 -1.25 -21.98 -3.04
N ILE A 47 -2.26 -21.52 -2.27
CA ILE A 47 -2.49 -20.07 -2.09
C ILE A 47 -1.34 -19.43 -1.30
N ILE A 48 -0.84 -20.09 -0.25
CA ILE A 48 0.30 -19.61 0.52
C ILE A 48 1.57 -19.59 -0.35
N ASP A 49 1.82 -20.66 -1.11
CA ASP A 49 2.96 -20.74 -2.03
C ASP A 49 2.89 -19.67 -3.13
N GLU A 50 1.70 -19.41 -3.67
CA GLU A 50 1.46 -18.30 -4.60
C GLU A 50 1.74 -16.95 -3.94
N MET A 51 1.30 -16.74 -2.69
CA MET A 51 1.54 -15.50 -1.96
C MET A 51 3.04 -15.23 -1.79
N VAL A 52 3.80 -16.24 -1.33
CA VAL A 52 5.26 -16.17 -1.15
C VAL A 52 5.97 -15.98 -2.50
N THR A 53 5.64 -16.79 -3.50
CA THR A 53 6.29 -16.74 -4.82
C THR A 53 6.09 -15.38 -5.47
N THR A 54 4.85 -14.88 -5.46
CA THR A 54 4.54 -13.56 -6.03
C THR A 54 5.07 -12.42 -5.17
N GLU A 55 5.31 -12.64 -3.87
CA GLU A 55 5.99 -11.65 -3.01
C GLU A 55 7.46 -11.49 -3.36
N ARG A 56 8.17 -12.61 -3.54
CA ARG A 56 9.57 -12.58 -3.99
C ARG A 56 9.70 -11.83 -5.30
N GLU A 57 8.79 -12.07 -6.23
CA GLU A 57 8.79 -11.39 -7.53
C GLU A 57 8.48 -9.89 -7.39
N TYR A 58 7.57 -9.52 -6.49
CA TYR A 58 7.29 -8.12 -6.19
C TYR A 58 8.52 -7.42 -5.59
N VAL A 59 9.17 -8.01 -4.59
CA VAL A 59 10.40 -7.47 -3.97
C VAL A 59 11.51 -7.32 -5.00
N ARG A 60 11.73 -8.32 -5.87
CA ARG A 60 12.70 -8.22 -6.98
C ARG A 60 12.37 -7.09 -7.92
N SER A 61 11.10 -6.93 -8.29
CA SER A 61 10.66 -5.84 -9.15
C SER A 61 10.92 -4.47 -8.54
N LEU A 62 10.72 -4.31 -7.23
CA LEU A 62 11.03 -3.06 -6.54
C LEU A 62 12.53 -2.77 -6.52
N CYS A 63 13.34 -3.78 -6.16
CA CYS A 63 14.81 -3.70 -6.20
C CYS A 63 15.30 -3.28 -7.58
N TYR A 64 14.76 -3.92 -8.62
CA TYR A 64 15.11 -3.63 -10.01
C TYR A 64 14.90 -2.17 -10.37
N ILE A 65 13.77 -1.57 -9.95
CA ILE A 65 13.49 -0.15 -10.18
C ILE A 65 14.51 0.73 -9.46
N ILE A 66 14.81 0.40 -8.20
CA ILE A 66 15.78 1.12 -7.37
C ILE A 66 17.17 1.07 -8.02
N ASP A 67 17.67 -0.13 -8.33
CA ASP A 67 19.02 -0.33 -8.84
C ASP A 67 19.20 0.20 -10.27
N SER A 68 18.15 0.11 -11.11
CA SER A 68 18.26 0.41 -12.53
C SER A 68 17.87 1.84 -12.87
N TYR A 69 16.86 2.42 -12.22
CA TYR A 69 16.29 3.71 -12.60
C TYR A 69 16.61 4.84 -11.63
N PHE A 70 16.95 4.57 -10.37
CA PHE A 70 17.33 5.66 -9.47
C PHE A 70 18.64 6.34 -9.86
N PRO A 71 19.70 5.62 -10.30
CA PRO A 71 20.95 6.26 -10.69
C PRO A 71 20.77 7.21 -11.88
N GLU A 72 19.75 6.99 -12.72
CA GLU A 72 19.44 7.89 -13.84
C GLU A 72 19.03 9.29 -13.37
N MET A 73 18.56 9.44 -12.14
CA MET A 73 18.23 10.75 -11.53
C MET A 73 19.47 11.55 -11.11
N GLU A 74 20.65 10.95 -11.15
CA GLU A 74 21.92 11.59 -10.78
C GLU A 74 22.76 11.95 -12.01
N ARG A 75 22.28 11.61 -13.21
CA ARG A 75 22.98 11.90 -14.46
C ARG A 75 23.08 13.38 -14.75
N LEU A 76 24.20 13.77 -15.36
CA LEU A 76 24.47 15.15 -15.74
C LEU A 76 23.54 15.66 -16.86
N ASP A 77 23.08 14.77 -17.74
CA ASP A 77 22.14 15.05 -18.83
C ASP A 77 20.67 15.00 -18.41
N LEU A 78 20.38 14.85 -17.10
CA LEU A 78 19.01 14.86 -16.59
C LEU A 78 18.33 16.21 -16.91
N PRO A 79 17.14 16.18 -17.56
CA PRO A 79 16.35 17.37 -17.83
C PRO A 79 16.07 18.19 -16.58
N GLN A 80 16.10 19.52 -16.71
CA GLN A 80 15.88 20.45 -15.60
C GLN A 80 14.55 20.19 -14.88
N ASP A 81 13.51 19.82 -15.64
CA ASP A 81 12.19 19.50 -15.08
C ASP A 81 12.16 18.25 -14.20
N LEU A 82 13.15 17.36 -14.29
CA LEU A 82 13.26 16.16 -13.47
C LEU A 82 14.23 16.32 -12.30
N ARG A 83 15.13 17.30 -12.34
CA ARG A 83 16.12 17.55 -11.26
C ARG A 83 15.44 17.78 -9.92
N GLY A 84 15.93 17.07 -8.90
CA GLY A 84 15.39 17.15 -7.54
C GLY A 84 14.01 16.51 -7.36
N LYS A 85 13.38 15.97 -8.41
CA LYS A 85 12.03 15.38 -8.36
C LYS A 85 12.02 13.85 -8.20
N ARG A 86 13.12 13.24 -7.73
CA ARG A 86 13.22 11.79 -7.46
C ARG A 86 12.09 11.30 -6.57
N SER A 87 11.80 12.02 -5.47
CA SER A 87 10.71 11.67 -4.55
C SER A 87 9.32 11.82 -5.16
N VAL A 88 9.15 12.61 -6.22
CA VAL A 88 7.87 12.74 -6.94
C VAL A 88 7.69 11.57 -7.91
N ILE A 89 8.73 11.20 -8.67
CA ILE A 89 8.69 10.09 -9.62
C ILE A 89 8.52 8.76 -8.89
N PHE A 90 9.34 8.51 -7.87
CA PHE A 90 9.37 7.22 -7.20
C PHE A 90 8.55 7.19 -5.91
N GLY A 91 8.07 8.33 -5.41
CA GLY A 91 7.32 8.37 -4.14
C GLY A 91 8.17 7.87 -2.97
N ASN A 92 7.58 7.00 -2.16
CA ASN A 92 8.22 6.31 -1.04
C ASN A 92 8.62 4.85 -1.39
N LEU A 93 9.00 4.57 -2.64
CA LEU A 93 9.31 3.22 -3.12
C LEU A 93 10.40 2.51 -2.29
N GLU A 94 11.45 3.22 -1.87
CA GLU A 94 12.53 2.65 -1.02
C GLU A 94 11.97 2.09 0.27
N LYS A 95 11.10 2.85 0.94
CA LYS A 95 10.51 2.41 2.21
C LYS A 95 9.57 1.21 2.02
N LEU A 96 8.88 1.14 0.87
CA LEU A 96 8.09 -0.05 0.52
C LEU A 96 9.03 -1.24 0.30
N TYR A 97 10.10 -1.08 -0.48
CA TYR A 97 11.07 -2.14 -0.70
C TYR A 97 11.69 -2.64 0.61
N ASP A 98 12.12 -1.74 1.50
CA ASP A 98 12.72 -2.11 2.79
C ASP A 98 11.74 -2.91 3.65
N PHE A 99 10.50 -2.43 3.77
CA PHE A 99 9.47 -3.16 4.52
C PHE A 99 9.22 -4.56 3.95
N HIS A 100 9.07 -4.65 2.62
CA HIS A 100 8.76 -5.92 1.97
C HIS A 100 9.93 -6.91 2.02
N SER A 101 11.16 -6.45 1.73
CA SER A 101 12.36 -7.29 1.69
C SER A 101 12.88 -7.72 3.06
N GLN A 102 12.84 -6.82 4.06
CA GLN A 102 13.46 -7.07 5.36
C GLN A 102 12.51 -7.68 6.37
N TYR A 103 11.20 -7.45 6.23
CA TYR A 103 10.20 -7.91 7.19
C TYR A 103 9.14 -8.81 6.54
N PHE A 104 8.31 -8.27 5.65
CA PHE A 104 7.07 -8.95 5.24
C PHE A 104 7.32 -10.25 4.46
N LEU A 105 8.30 -10.28 3.55
CA LEU A 105 8.68 -11.50 2.84
C LEU A 105 9.21 -12.58 3.80
N ARG A 106 10.01 -12.19 4.80
CA ARG A 106 10.56 -13.14 5.79
C ARG A 106 9.46 -13.72 6.67
N GLU A 107 8.50 -12.90 7.08
CA GLU A 107 7.33 -13.35 7.81
C GLU A 107 6.51 -14.33 6.96
N LEU A 108 6.27 -14.01 5.68
CA LEU A 108 5.55 -14.89 4.74
C LEU A 108 6.25 -16.25 4.54
N GLU A 109 7.58 -16.26 4.44
CA GLU A 109 8.37 -17.49 4.31
C GLU A 109 8.40 -18.32 5.61
N SER A 110 8.35 -17.64 6.76
CA SER A 110 8.28 -18.25 8.10
C SER A 110 6.89 -18.80 8.44
N CYS A 111 5.84 -18.25 7.80
CA CYS A 111 4.41 -18.53 8.06
C CYS A 111 3.91 -19.94 7.68
N CYS A 112 4.78 -20.94 7.48
CA CYS A 112 4.33 -22.34 7.39
C CYS A 112 3.55 -22.81 8.63
N ASN A 113 3.64 -22.10 9.77
CA ASN A 113 3.03 -22.52 11.03
C ASN A 113 2.07 -21.51 11.72
N HIS A 114 1.90 -20.26 11.28
CA HIS A 114 0.98 -19.29 11.92
C HIS A 114 0.42 -18.23 10.95
N PRO A 115 -0.83 -17.74 11.16
CA PRO A 115 -1.47 -16.72 10.32
C PRO A 115 -0.77 -15.35 10.39
N LEU A 116 -0.79 -14.61 9.28
CA LEU A 116 -0.08 -13.35 9.03
C LEU A 116 -0.37 -12.28 10.08
N ARG A 117 0.58 -12.03 10.99
CA ARG A 117 0.50 -10.97 12.00
C ARG A 117 1.08 -9.66 11.48
N VAL A 118 0.44 -9.04 10.50
CA VAL A 118 0.92 -7.75 9.98
C VAL A 118 0.22 -6.58 10.64
N SER A 119 1.03 -5.60 11.05
CA SER A 119 0.54 -4.43 11.76
C SER A 119 -0.11 -3.42 10.82
N HIS A 120 -1.15 -2.76 11.33
CA HIS A 120 -1.88 -1.70 10.62
C HIS A 120 -0.98 -0.53 10.16
N TYR A 121 0.07 -0.22 10.94
CA TYR A 121 0.94 0.91 10.66
C TYR A 121 1.84 0.69 9.42
N GLN A 122 2.32 -0.53 9.22
CA GLN A 122 3.28 -0.86 8.16
C GLN A 122 2.68 -0.71 6.76
N PHE A 123 1.40 -1.08 6.57
CA PHE A 123 0.71 -0.93 5.28
C PHE A 123 0.20 0.50 5.02
N GLY A 124 0.20 1.39 6.01
CA GLY A 124 -0.20 2.81 5.83
C GLY A 124 0.63 3.57 4.79
N MET A 125 1.83 3.06 4.48
CA MET A 125 2.73 3.63 3.49
C MET A 125 2.20 3.53 2.05
N TYR A 126 1.27 2.61 1.78
CA TYR A 126 0.63 2.48 0.47
C TYR A 126 -0.33 3.62 0.17
N ALA A 127 -1.02 4.17 1.17
CA ALA A 127 -1.87 5.35 0.96
C ALA A 127 -1.04 6.56 0.50
N LEU A 128 0.17 6.74 1.07
CA LEU A 128 1.11 7.78 0.65
C LEU A 128 1.59 7.57 -0.79
N TYR A 129 1.92 6.33 -1.15
CA TYR A 129 2.34 6.00 -2.50
C TYR A 129 1.23 6.27 -3.53
N SER A 130 0.02 5.77 -3.25
CA SER A 130 -1.16 5.98 -4.09
C SER A 130 -1.49 7.46 -4.27
N LYS A 131 -1.39 8.26 -3.19
CA LYS A 131 -1.56 9.72 -3.25
C LYS A 131 -0.52 10.38 -4.16
N ASN A 132 0.72 9.92 -4.15
CA ASN A 132 1.78 10.47 -4.98
C ASN A 132 1.68 10.03 -6.45
N LYS A 133 1.12 8.85 -6.73
CA LYS A 133 1.15 8.23 -8.07
C LYS A 133 0.67 9.14 -9.22
N PRO A 134 -0.45 9.89 -9.11
CA PRO A 134 -0.86 10.77 -10.21
C PRO A 134 0.17 11.86 -10.54
N LYS A 135 0.91 12.35 -9.54
CA LYS A 135 1.98 13.34 -9.73
C LYS A 135 3.18 12.73 -10.44
N SER A 136 3.56 11.50 -10.07
CA SER A 136 4.55 10.71 -10.80
C SER A 136 4.14 10.55 -12.26
N ASP A 137 2.90 10.14 -12.53
CA ASP A 137 2.43 9.85 -13.88
C ASP A 137 2.40 11.10 -14.76
N SER A 138 1.96 12.23 -14.23
CA SER A 138 2.01 13.51 -14.95
C SER A 138 3.45 13.93 -15.29
N LEU A 139 4.38 13.75 -14.36
CA LEU A 139 5.79 14.11 -14.56
C LEU A 139 6.47 13.18 -15.58
N LEU A 140 6.16 11.88 -15.53
CA LEU A 140 6.65 10.90 -16.51
C LEU A 140 6.05 11.14 -17.90
N ALA A 141 4.76 11.43 -18.00
CA ALA A 141 4.10 11.67 -19.29
C ALA A 141 4.64 12.91 -20.00
N SER A 142 5.00 13.97 -19.26
CA SER A 142 5.45 15.23 -19.86
C SER A 142 6.91 15.19 -20.32
N HIS A 143 7.83 14.68 -19.49
CA HIS A 143 9.27 14.76 -19.77
C HIS A 143 10.03 13.47 -19.42
N GLY A 144 9.53 12.69 -18.47
CA GLY A 144 10.23 11.49 -17.98
C GLY A 144 10.29 10.33 -18.97
N ASN A 145 9.19 10.03 -19.66
CA ASN A 145 9.12 8.87 -20.56
C ASN A 145 10.11 8.98 -21.71
N THR A 146 10.35 10.18 -22.25
CA THR A 146 11.36 10.41 -23.27
C THR A 146 12.76 10.18 -22.73
N PHE A 147 13.08 10.71 -21.53
CA PHE A 147 14.39 10.56 -20.91
C PHE A 147 14.71 9.11 -20.54
N PHE A 148 13.78 8.42 -19.85
CA PHE A 148 13.96 7.03 -19.45
C PHE A 148 13.86 6.04 -20.61
N LYS A 149 13.44 6.48 -21.81
CA LYS A 149 13.33 5.59 -22.98
C LYS A 149 14.67 4.97 -23.36
N PHE A 150 15.73 5.76 -23.32
CA PHE A 150 17.08 5.27 -23.61
C PHE A 150 17.47 4.16 -22.63
N LYS A 151 17.26 4.39 -21.33
CA LYS A 151 17.54 3.41 -20.29
C LYS A 151 16.69 2.14 -20.45
N GLN A 152 15.40 2.30 -20.75
CA GLN A 152 14.49 1.18 -21.02
C GLN A 152 15.02 0.28 -22.15
N VAL A 153 15.45 0.88 -23.26
CA VAL A 153 16.01 0.13 -24.41
C VAL A 153 17.33 -0.54 -24.02
N GLN A 154 18.21 0.16 -23.28
CA GLN A 154 19.48 -0.39 -22.81
C GLN A 154 19.29 -1.62 -21.91
N LEU A 155 18.29 -1.59 -21.04
CA LEU A 155 17.94 -2.71 -20.16
C LEU A 155 17.18 -3.84 -20.88
N GLY A 156 16.72 -3.60 -22.12
CA GLY A 156 15.87 -4.56 -22.85
C GLY A 156 14.45 -4.67 -22.27
N ASP A 157 13.99 -3.62 -21.59
CA ASP A 157 12.71 -3.64 -20.87
C ASP A 157 11.50 -3.59 -21.82
N LYS A 158 10.60 -4.56 -21.64
CA LYS A 158 9.36 -4.66 -22.42
C LYS A 158 8.32 -3.60 -22.04
N MET A 159 8.40 -3.07 -20.83
CA MET A 159 7.46 -2.09 -20.28
C MET A 159 8.19 -0.80 -19.92
N ASP A 160 7.48 0.31 -19.92
CA ASP A 160 8.03 1.59 -19.49
C ASP A 160 8.12 1.71 -17.95
N LEU A 161 8.85 2.71 -17.47
CA LEU A 161 9.01 2.96 -16.04
C LEU A 161 7.66 3.21 -15.35
N ALA A 162 6.74 3.92 -15.99
CA ALA A 162 5.41 4.20 -15.44
C ALA A 162 4.64 2.91 -15.10
N SER A 163 4.75 1.88 -15.97
CA SER A 163 4.15 0.56 -15.76
C SER A 163 4.80 -0.19 -14.58
N TYR A 164 6.12 -0.12 -14.44
CA TYR A 164 6.82 -0.67 -13.28
C TYR A 164 6.36 -0.01 -11.97
N LEU A 165 6.14 1.30 -11.97
CA LEU A 165 5.67 2.06 -10.81
C LEU A 165 4.20 1.81 -10.44
N LEU A 166 3.42 1.10 -11.26
CA LEU A 166 2.08 0.63 -10.90
C LEU A 166 2.11 -0.62 -10.01
N LYS A 167 3.23 -1.35 -9.94
CA LYS A 167 3.33 -2.62 -9.20
C LYS A 167 2.91 -2.50 -7.73
N PRO A 168 3.26 -1.45 -6.96
CA PRO A 168 2.77 -1.31 -5.59
C PRO A 168 1.24 -1.22 -5.48
N ILE A 169 0.60 -0.47 -6.37
CA ILE A 169 -0.86 -0.33 -6.39
C ILE A 169 -1.51 -1.67 -6.73
N GLN A 170 -0.96 -2.39 -7.72
CA GLN A 170 -1.43 -3.72 -8.10
C GLN A 170 -1.23 -4.74 -6.98
N ARG A 171 -0.14 -4.66 -6.22
CA ARG A 171 0.18 -5.59 -5.13
C ARG A 171 -0.87 -5.55 -4.02
N MET A 172 -1.36 -4.36 -3.67
CA MET A 172 -2.43 -4.22 -2.66
C MET A 172 -3.71 -4.95 -3.08
N SER A 173 -4.11 -4.81 -4.35
CA SER A 173 -5.25 -5.56 -4.89
C SER A 173 -5.02 -7.07 -4.86
N LYS A 174 -3.79 -7.53 -5.13
CA LYS A 174 -3.45 -8.96 -5.08
C LYS A 174 -3.52 -9.53 -3.66
N TYR A 175 -3.10 -8.79 -2.63
CA TYR A 175 -3.28 -9.22 -1.24
C TYR A 175 -4.74 -9.42 -0.87
N ALA A 176 -5.62 -8.49 -1.27
CA ALA A 176 -7.05 -8.61 -0.97
C ALA A 176 -7.65 -9.89 -1.58
N LEU A 177 -7.26 -10.25 -2.81
CA LEU A 177 -7.72 -11.48 -3.47
C LEU A 177 -7.20 -12.74 -2.78
N LEU A 178 -5.89 -12.80 -2.51
CA LEU A 178 -5.27 -13.97 -1.89
C LEU A 178 -5.78 -14.18 -0.45
N LEU A 179 -5.94 -13.11 0.34
CA LEU A 179 -6.52 -13.20 1.68
C LEU A 179 -7.97 -13.68 1.65
N LYS A 180 -8.78 -13.19 0.70
CA LYS A 180 -10.15 -13.66 0.50
C LYS A 180 -10.19 -15.14 0.14
N ASP A 181 -9.27 -15.63 -0.68
CA ASP A 181 -9.19 -17.04 -1.04
C ASP A 181 -8.70 -17.90 0.13
N LEU A 182 -7.76 -17.42 0.96
CA LEU A 182 -7.38 -18.08 2.21
C LEU A 182 -8.58 -18.23 3.17
N ILE A 183 -9.37 -17.17 3.35
CA ILE A 183 -10.55 -17.19 4.23
C ILE A 183 -11.59 -18.23 3.77
N LYS A 184 -11.79 -18.41 2.47
CA LYS A 184 -12.74 -19.40 1.92
C LYS A 184 -12.32 -20.84 2.17
N GLU A 185 -11.01 -21.10 2.21
CA GLU A 185 -10.47 -22.46 2.38
C GLU A 185 -10.29 -22.85 3.85
N CYS A 186 -10.39 -21.90 4.79
CA CYS A 186 -10.41 -22.16 6.23
C CYS A 186 -11.80 -22.63 6.70
N SER A 187 -11.83 -23.63 7.57
CA SER A 187 -13.07 -24.12 8.17
C SER A 187 -13.47 -23.29 9.40
N GLU A 188 -14.76 -23.30 9.76
CA GLU A 188 -15.26 -22.59 10.96
C GLU A 188 -14.62 -23.09 12.27
N ALA A 189 -14.01 -24.29 12.27
CA ALA A 189 -13.24 -24.82 13.38
C ALA A 189 -11.90 -24.08 13.62
N GLN A 190 -11.48 -23.21 12.70
CA GLN A 190 -10.27 -22.37 12.75
C GLN A 190 -10.63 -20.90 12.99
N GLU A 191 -11.51 -20.65 13.97
CA GLU A 191 -12.10 -19.33 14.22
C GLU A 191 -11.05 -18.26 14.54
N GLN A 192 -9.99 -18.62 15.26
CA GLN A 192 -8.91 -17.69 15.61
C GLN A 192 -8.09 -17.29 14.37
N GLU A 193 -7.70 -18.24 13.51
CA GLU A 193 -7.00 -17.98 12.25
C GLU A 193 -7.87 -17.15 11.29
N LEU A 194 -9.15 -17.49 11.18
CA LEU A 194 -10.14 -16.72 10.41
C LEU A 194 -10.25 -15.27 10.89
N GLY A 195 -10.20 -15.04 12.21
CA GLY A 195 -10.19 -13.70 12.80
C GLY A 195 -9.01 -12.86 12.33
N TYR A 196 -7.80 -13.42 12.33
CA TYR A 196 -6.60 -12.71 11.84
C TYR A 196 -6.65 -12.44 10.34
N LEU A 197 -7.09 -13.41 9.53
CA LEU A 197 -7.20 -13.23 8.08
C LEU A 197 -8.23 -12.16 7.71
N ARG A 198 -9.39 -12.14 8.36
CA ARG A 198 -10.42 -11.11 8.16
C ARG A 198 -9.92 -9.73 8.56
N ALA A 199 -9.21 -9.62 9.68
CA ALA A 199 -8.61 -8.35 10.10
C ALA A 199 -7.59 -7.84 9.08
N ALA A 200 -6.73 -8.72 8.55
CA ALA A 200 -5.78 -8.39 7.49
C ALA A 200 -6.48 -7.98 6.18
N GLU A 201 -7.54 -8.71 5.78
CA GLU A 201 -8.32 -8.40 4.58
C GLU A 201 -8.98 -7.01 4.68
N GLU A 202 -9.64 -6.72 5.80
CA GLU A 202 -10.27 -5.42 6.04
C GLU A 202 -9.23 -4.29 6.08
N MET A 203 -8.04 -4.55 6.60
CA MET A 203 -6.97 -3.58 6.58
C MET A 203 -6.50 -3.25 5.16
N VAL A 204 -6.25 -4.27 4.32
CA VAL A 204 -5.85 -4.06 2.92
C VAL A 204 -6.94 -3.31 2.16
N LYS A 205 -8.22 -3.65 2.35
CA LYS A 205 -9.36 -2.93 1.77
C LYS A 205 -9.44 -1.49 2.25
N PHE A 206 -9.19 -1.24 3.53
CA PHE A 206 -9.16 0.10 4.08
C PHE A 206 -8.08 0.95 3.40
N GLN A 207 -6.87 0.43 3.23
CA GLN A 207 -5.78 1.16 2.56
C GLN A 207 -6.07 1.46 1.09
N LEU A 208 -6.70 0.51 0.37
CA LEU A 208 -7.15 0.73 -1.01
C LEU A 208 -8.17 1.87 -1.09
N ARG A 209 -9.15 1.91 -0.18
CA ARG A 209 -10.16 2.98 -0.11
C ARG A 209 -9.55 4.31 0.29
N HIS A 210 -8.70 4.32 1.32
CA HIS A 210 -8.10 5.54 1.85
C HIS A 210 -7.21 6.24 0.81
N GLY A 211 -6.46 5.48 0.00
CA GLY A 211 -5.74 6.03 -1.14
C GLY A 211 -6.67 6.75 -2.13
N ASN A 212 -7.81 6.15 -2.47
CA ASN A 212 -8.81 6.76 -3.36
C ASN A 212 -9.47 7.99 -2.73
N ASP A 213 -9.79 7.95 -1.44
CA ASP A 213 -10.41 9.07 -0.72
C ASP A 213 -9.48 10.29 -0.67
N LEU A 214 -8.18 10.08 -0.45
CA LEU A 214 -7.18 11.15 -0.49
C LEU A 214 -7.11 11.82 -1.87
N LEU A 215 -7.22 11.02 -2.95
CA LEU A 215 -7.26 11.54 -4.31
C LEU A 215 -8.54 12.33 -4.58
N ALA A 216 -9.69 11.84 -4.11
CA ALA A 216 -10.96 12.55 -4.21
C ALA A 216 -10.96 13.87 -3.42
N MET A 217 -10.39 13.87 -2.21
CA MET A 217 -10.23 15.08 -1.39
C MET A 217 -9.32 16.12 -2.04
N ASP A 218 -8.20 15.70 -2.66
CA ASP A 218 -7.32 16.62 -3.39
C ASP A 218 -8.02 17.17 -4.65
N ALA A 219 -8.77 16.34 -5.38
CA ALA A 219 -9.54 16.78 -6.55
C ALA A 219 -10.63 17.81 -6.20
N ILE A 220 -11.30 17.67 -5.04
CA ILE A 220 -12.27 18.67 -4.56
C ILE A 220 -11.57 20.00 -4.23
N ARG A 221 -10.35 19.97 -3.68
CA ARG A 221 -9.56 21.18 -3.37
C ARG A 221 -9.07 21.89 -4.64
N ASP A 222 -8.67 21.12 -5.65
CA ASP A 222 -8.25 21.66 -6.96
C ASP A 222 -9.44 22.17 -7.79
N CYS A 223 -10.65 21.68 -7.51
CA CYS A 223 -11.87 22.15 -8.15
C CYS A 223 -12.37 23.51 -7.66
N ASP A 224 -11.93 24.05 -6.52
CA ASP A 224 -12.44 25.38 -6.11
C ASP A 224 -11.56 26.22 -5.18
N VAL A 225 -10.75 27.09 -5.78
CA VAL A 225 -10.48 28.46 -5.28
C VAL A 225 -10.44 29.50 -6.43
N ARG A 226 -10.33 29.08 -7.70
CA ARG A 226 -10.30 30.01 -8.85
C ARG A 226 -11.55 30.03 -9.73
N CYS A 227 -12.47 29.07 -9.60
CA CYS A 227 -13.63 28.98 -10.51
C CYS A 227 -14.97 29.37 -9.86
N GLY A 228 -15.16 29.14 -8.56
CA GLY A 228 -16.40 29.44 -7.83
C GLY A 228 -16.54 30.89 -7.38
N VAL A 229 -15.45 31.56 -6.99
CA VAL A 229 -15.54 32.95 -6.48
C VAL A 229 -15.89 33.95 -7.59
N LEU A 230 -15.38 33.77 -8.81
CA LEU A 230 -15.74 34.64 -9.94
C LEU A 230 -17.16 34.37 -10.47
N CYS A 231 -17.63 33.12 -10.41
CA CYS A 231 -18.96 32.76 -10.92
C CYS A 231 -20.08 33.19 -9.95
N CYS A 232 -19.85 33.13 -8.64
CA CYS A 232 -20.82 33.54 -7.62
C CYS A 232 -20.90 35.07 -7.40
N LEU A 233 -19.88 35.85 -7.79
CA LEU A 233 -19.88 37.32 -7.62
C LEU A 233 -20.49 38.09 -8.80
N GLY A 234 -21.00 37.42 -9.85
CA GLY A 234 -21.65 38.09 -10.98
C GLY A 234 -20.75 39.05 -11.76
N VAL A 235 -19.43 38.89 -11.68
CA VAL A 235 -18.49 39.77 -12.37
C VAL A 235 -18.35 39.32 -13.82
N ALA A 236 -18.84 40.13 -14.76
CA ALA A 236 -18.64 39.92 -16.18
C ALA A 236 -17.14 39.86 -16.52
N LYS A 237 -16.73 38.85 -17.32
CA LYS A 237 -15.37 38.71 -17.87
C LYS A 237 -14.87 40.05 -18.44
N PRO A 238 -13.68 40.56 -18.08
CA PRO A 238 -12.99 41.52 -18.92
C PRO A 238 -12.53 40.81 -20.20
N ARG A 239 -12.79 41.43 -21.35
CA ARG A 239 -12.37 40.93 -22.67
C ARG A 239 -10.85 40.73 -22.66
N CYS A 240 -10.39 39.54 -23.03
CA CYS A 240 -8.98 39.33 -23.35
C CYS A 240 -8.67 40.07 -24.65
N SER A 241 -7.80 41.08 -24.59
CA SER A 241 -7.13 41.62 -25.78
C SER A 241 -6.04 40.64 -26.25
N PRO A 242 -5.80 40.49 -27.57
CA PRO A 242 -4.74 39.62 -28.06
C PRO A 242 -3.36 40.26 -27.84
N PRO A 243 -2.30 39.47 -27.65
CA PRO A 243 -0.95 39.99 -27.49
C PRO A 243 -0.39 40.50 -28.83
N LEU A 244 0.33 41.62 -28.77
CA LEU A 244 1.30 42.07 -29.78
C LEU A 244 2.57 41.20 -29.70
#